data_AF-A0A7J4ENJ5-F1
#
_entry.id   AF-A0A7J4ENJ5-F1
#
_cell.length_a   1.000
_cell.length_b   1.000
_cell.length_c   1.000
_cell.angle_alpha   90.00
_cell.angle_beta   90.00
_cell.angle_gamma   90.00
#
_symmetry.space_group_name_H-M   'P 1'
#
loop_
_entity.id
_entity.type
_entity.pdbx_description
1 polymer ?
#
loop_
_entity_poly.entity_id
_entity_poly.type
_entity_poly.pdbx_seq_one_letter_code
_entity_poly.pdbx_strand_id
1 'polypeptide(L)' 'MEKVVDIIDSIAHGKNLDVENVTKAIKTAIINTAKKILGNELEFDVEINKQSKKADVFQKVTVV' A
#
# COMPACT_ATOMS: atom_id res chain seq x y z
N MET A 1 -16.05 1.21 9.39
CA MET A 1 -14.65 1.57 9.09
C MET A 1 -14.52 1.63 7.58
N GLU A 2 -14.15 2.77 7.01
CA GLU A 2 -13.73 2.83 5.61
C GLU A 2 -12.51 1.92 5.44
N LYS A 3 -12.62 0.98 4.52
CA LYS A 3 -11.58 -0.02 4.30
C LYS A 3 -10.66 0.52 3.20
N VAL A 4 -9.39 0.09 3.14
CA VAL A 4 -8.37 0.72 2.26
C VAL A 4 -8.81 0.79 0.79
N VAL A 5 -9.63 -0.17 0.36
CA VAL A 5 -10.23 -0.23 -0.98
C VAL A 5 -11.21 0.92 -1.22
N ASP A 6 -12.03 1.27 -0.25
CA ASP A 6 -13.01 2.36 -0.36
C ASP A 6 -12.29 3.73 -0.43
N ILE A 7 -11.12 3.87 0.23
CA ILE A 7 -10.26 5.06 0.15
C ILE A 7 -9.63 5.18 -1.25
N ILE A 8 -9.11 4.07 -1.79
CA ILE A 8 -8.54 4.02 -3.15
C ILE A 8 -9.59 4.47 -4.16
N ASP A 9 -10.80 3.90 -4.07
CA ASP A 9 -11.90 4.18 -5.00
C ASP A 9 -12.35 5.65 -4.91
N SER A 10 -12.46 6.19 -3.69
CA SER A 10 -12.81 7.59 -3.46
C SER A 10 -11.78 8.56 -4.05
N ILE A 11 -10.49 8.25 -3.94
CA ILE A 11 -9.42 9.09 -4.51
C ILE A 11 -9.41 8.99 -6.03
N ALA A 12 -9.54 7.78 -6.58
CA ALA A 12 -9.58 7.53 -8.01
C ALA A 12 -10.75 8.29 -8.67
N HIS A 13 -11.94 8.15 -8.09
CA HIS A 13 -13.14 8.84 -8.56
C HIS A 13 -13.03 10.36 -8.41
N GLY A 14 -12.59 10.83 -7.24
CA GLY A 14 -12.49 12.27 -6.93
C GLY A 14 -11.47 13.04 -7.78
N LYS A 15 -10.46 12.36 -8.34
CA LYS A 15 -9.42 12.99 -9.17
C LYS A 15 -9.38 12.50 -10.61
N ASN A 16 -10.35 11.68 -11.06
CA ASN A 16 -10.33 11.04 -12.38
C ASN A 16 -8.98 10.30 -12.64
N LEU A 17 -8.48 9.63 -11.60
CA LEU A 17 -7.24 8.88 -11.67
C LEU A 17 -7.53 7.39 -11.83
N ASP A 18 -6.62 6.71 -12.51
CA ASP A 18 -6.68 5.26 -12.61
C ASP A 18 -6.53 4.61 -11.23
N VAL A 19 -7.43 3.69 -10.89
CA VAL A 19 -7.44 2.96 -9.61
C VAL A 19 -6.11 2.25 -9.38
N GLU A 20 -5.48 1.74 -10.44
CA GLU A 20 -4.17 1.09 -10.34
C GLU A 20 -3.08 2.07 -9.92
N ASN A 21 -3.10 3.29 -10.47
CA ASN A 21 -2.14 4.34 -10.12
C ASN A 21 -2.29 4.78 -8.66
N VAL A 22 -3.53 4.96 -8.20
CA VAL A 22 -3.81 5.30 -6.79
C VAL A 22 -3.36 4.17 -5.86
N THR A 23 -3.67 2.93 -6.22
CA THR A 23 -3.24 1.74 -5.46
C THR A 23 -1.72 1.70 -5.33
N LYS A 24 -1.00 1.93 -6.42
CA LYS A 24 0.47 1.92 -6.45
C LYS A 24 1.07 3.05 -5.59
N ALA A 25 0.46 4.24 -5.65
CA ALA A 25 0.87 5.37 -4.82
C ALA A 25 0.68 5.08 -3.33
N ILE A 26 -0.47 4.50 -2.95
CA ILE A 26 -0.75 4.14 -1.55
C ILE A 26 0.21 3.05 -1.06
N LYS A 27 0.43 1.99 -1.85
CA LYS A 27 1.42 0.96 -1.52
C LYS A 27 2.81 1.57 -1.28
N THR A 28 3.24 2.47 -2.16
CA THR A 28 4.54 3.16 -2.04
C THR A 28 4.61 4.01 -0.77
N ALA A 29 3.54 4.74 -0.43
CA ALA A 29 3.49 5.53 0.79
C ALA A 29 3.58 4.66 2.06
N ILE A 30 2.90 3.50 2.07
CA ILE A 30 2.96 2.55 3.18
C ILE A 30 4.38 1.97 3.30
N ILE A 31 4.99 1.53 2.20
CA ILE A 31 6.38 1.02 2.20
C ILE A 31 7.36 2.07 2.73
N ASN A 32 7.27 3.31 2.25
CA ASN A 32 8.16 4.38 2.70
C ASN A 32 7.97 4.69 4.19
N THR A 33 6.73 4.60 4.67
CA THR A 33 6.43 4.79 6.09
C THR A 33 6.99 3.65 6.92
N ALA A 34 6.85 2.40 6.48
CA ALA A 34 7.42 1.22 7.13
C ALA A 34 8.95 1.31 7.20
N LYS A 35 9.62 1.67 6.10
CA LYS A 35 11.07 1.92 6.05
C LYS A 35 11.49 2.99 7.06
N LYS A 36 10.76 4.11 7.11
CA LYS A 36 11.07 5.21 8.03
C LYS A 36 10.94 4.81 9.51
N ILE A 37 10.00 3.93 9.84
CA ILE A 37 9.73 3.51 11.23
C ILE A 37 10.63 2.35 11.66
N LEU A 38 10.82 1.35 10.81
CA LEU A 38 11.47 0.08 11.15
C LEU A 38 12.94 0.02 10.73
N GLY A 39 13.33 0.78 9.70
CA GLY A 39 14.70 0.82 9.19
C GLY A 39 14.71 0.99 7.67
N ASN A 40 15.46 1.99 7.19
CA ASN A 40 15.55 2.30 5.75
C ASN A 40 16.25 1.20 4.93
N GLU A 41 17.06 0.38 5.59
CA GLU A 41 17.82 -0.73 4.98
C GLU A 41 16.94 -1.96 4.75
N LEU A 42 15.77 -2.03 5.39
CA LEU A 42 14.85 -3.15 5.26
C LEU A 42 13.98 -2.98 4.01
N GLU A 43 13.77 -4.09 3.31
CA GLU A 43 12.82 -4.14 2.20
C GLU A 43 11.44 -4.52 2.71
N PHE A 44 10.42 -3.81 2.23
CA PHE A 44 9.03 -4.08 2.55
C PHE A 44 8.20 -4.18 1.28
N ASP A 45 7.20 -5.04 1.31
CA ASP A 45 6.16 -5.16 0.30
C ASP A 45 4.78 -4.98 0.94
N VAL A 46 3.80 -4.57 0.13
CA VAL A 46 2.44 -4.31 0.59
C VAL A 46 1.45 -4.92 -0.38
N GLU A 47 0.65 -5.84 0.14
CA GLU A 47 -0.47 -6.44 -0.59
C GLU A 47 -1.78 -5.82 -0.15
N ILE A 48 -2.57 -5.34 -1.11
CA ILE A 48 -3.93 -4.85 -0.84
C ILE A 48 -4.86 -6.02 -1.09
N ASN A 49 -5.30 -6.68 -0.02
CA ASN A 49 -6.23 -7.78 -0.13
C ASN A 49 -7.64 -7.23 -0.39
N LYS A 50 -8.16 -7.41 -1.61
CA LYS A 50 -9.48 -6.89 -2.01
C LYS A 50 -10.66 -7.56 -1.28
N GLN A 51 -10.50 -8.80 -0.80
CA GLN A 51 -11.55 -9.52 -0.05
C GLN A 51 -11.61 -9.07 1.42
N SER A 52 -10.46 -9.04 2.09
CA SER A 52 -10.35 -8.55 3.47
C SER A 52 -10.48 -7.02 3.54
N LYS A 53 -10.23 -6.35 2.40
CA LYS A 53 -10.10 -4.89 2.22
C LYS A 53 -9.09 -4.30 3.22
N LYS A 54 -8.00 -5.02 3.46
CA LYS A 54 -6.87 -4.63 4.33
C LYS A 54 -5.59 -4.50 3.50
N ALA A 55 -4.65 -3.72 4.01
CA ALA A 55 -3.28 -3.66 3.52
C ALA A 55 -2.42 -4.54 4.42
N ASP A 56 -1.87 -5.60 3.87
CA ASP A 56 -0.94 -6.49 4.55
C ASP A 56 0.49 -6.07 4.19
N VAL A 57 1.31 -5.78 5.20
CA VAL A 57 2.69 -5.30 5.03
C VAL A 57 3.63 -6.43 5.42
N PHE A 58 4.57 -6.75 4.53
CA PHE A 58 5.53 -7.83 4.72
C PHE A 58 6.95 -7.28 4.64
N GLN A 59 7.84 -7.80 5.48
CA GLN A 59 9.27 -7.59 5.30
C GLN A 59 9.79 -8.61 4.29
N LYS A 60 10.43 -8.13 3.23
CA LYS A 60 11.07 -8.98 2.22
C LYS A 60 12.51 -9.24 2.64
N VAL A 61 12.86 -10.53 2.78
CA VAL A 61 14.22 -10.97 3.08
C VAL A 61 14.72 -11.77 1.88
N THR A 62 15.73 -11.24 1.21
CA THR A 62 16.40 -11.94 0.10
C THR A 62 17.50 -12.81 0.69
N VAL A 63 17.38 -14.13 0.54
CA VAL A 63 18.41 -15.10 0.93
C VAL A 63 19.32 -15.33 -0.30
N VAL A 64 20.62 -15.08 -0.13
CA VAL A 64 21.66 -15.31 -1.15
C VAL A 64 22.62 -16.41 -0.71
#